data_AF-A0AAW9JC54-F1
#
_entry.id   AF-A0AAW9JC54-F1
#
_cell.length_a   1.000
_cell.length_b   1.000
_cell.length_c   1.000
_cell.angle_alpha   90.00
_cell.angle_beta   90.00
_cell.angle_gamma   90.00
#
_symmetry.space_group_name_H-M   'P 1'
#
loop_
_entity.id
_entity.type
_entity.pdbx_description
1 polymer ?
#
loop_
_entity_poly.entity_id
_entity_poly.type
_entity_poly.pdbx_seq_one_letter_code
_entity_poly.pdbx_strand_id
1 'polypeptide(L)'
;KLYRVGFVSMIALMIHNFPEGIATFVSGYENTTLGISIALAIALHNIPEGISVAMPIYYSTKSKYKAFKYTLFSGLAEPIGALLAFLFLRPYINEIILAIIFAMVSGIMLYISFAELIPSSRQYGYN
;
A
#
# COMPACT_ATOMS: atom_id res chain seq x y z
N LYS A 1 13.26 -1.06 19.46
CA LYS A 1 13.70 -1.43 18.09
C LYS A 1 12.54 -1.84 17.19
N LEU A 2 11.75 -2.87 17.55
CA LEU A 2 10.58 -3.33 16.78
C LEU A 2 9.47 -2.28 16.55
N TYR A 3 9.19 -1.42 17.54
CA TYR A 3 8.21 -0.34 17.37
C TYR A 3 8.59 0.62 16.24
N ARG A 4 9.88 0.99 16.16
CA ARG A 4 10.39 1.85 15.09
C ARG A 4 10.24 1.17 13.72
N VAL A 5 10.48 -0.14 13.64
CA VAL A 5 10.26 -0.92 12.41
C VAL A 5 8.80 -0.81 11.98
N GLY A 6 7.86 -1.15 12.86
CA GLY A 6 6.42 -1.08 12.53
C GLY A 6 5.94 0.32 12.18
N PHE A 7 6.44 1.36 12.86
CA PHE A 7 6.09 2.75 12.56
C PHE A 7 6.64 3.22 11.21
N VAL A 8 7.89 2.89 10.89
CA VAL A 8 8.48 3.22 9.58
C VAL A 8 7.78 2.45 8.46
N SER A 9 7.49 1.16 8.66
CA SER A 9 6.70 0.35 7.71
C SER A 9 5.31 0.94 7.47
N MET A 10 4.63 1.44 8.52
CA MET A 10 3.35 2.13 8.37
C MET A 10 3.47 3.34 7.43
N ILE A 11 4.47 4.20 7.62
CA ILE A 11 4.65 5.41 6.78
C ILE A 11 5.02 5.02 5.34
N ALA A 12 5.92 4.04 5.17
CA ALA A 12 6.31 3.56 3.84
C ALA A 12 5.09 3.02 3.07
N LEU A 13 4.26 2.21 3.72
CA LEU A 13 3.04 1.68 3.14
C LEU A 13 1.98 2.77 2.90
N MET A 14 1.85 3.77 3.77
CA MET A 14 0.97 4.92 3.46
C MET A 14 1.33 5.59 2.13
N ILE A 15 2.62 5.75 1.84
CA ILE A 15 3.09 6.36 0.58
C ILE A 15 2.79 5.43 -0.61
N HIS A 16 2.72 4.12 -0.35
CA HIS A 16 2.54 3.08 -1.35
C HIS A 16 1.09 2.81 -1.73
N ASN A 17 0.24 2.66 -0.73
CA ASN A 17 -1.20 2.44 -0.84
C ASN A 17 -1.88 3.68 -1.48
N PHE A 18 -1.26 4.86 -1.40
CA PHE A 18 -1.79 6.06 -2.03
C PHE A 18 -1.87 5.94 -3.57
N PRO A 19 -0.77 5.67 -4.31
CA PRO A 19 -0.82 5.34 -5.73
C PRO A 19 -1.76 4.18 -6.09
N GLU A 20 -1.88 3.16 -5.25
CA GLU A 20 -2.78 2.02 -5.48
C GLU A 20 -4.25 2.41 -5.42
N GLY A 21 -4.60 3.29 -4.49
CA GLY A 21 -5.93 3.90 -4.41
C GLY A 21 -6.28 4.64 -5.70
N ILE A 22 -5.34 5.43 -6.23
CA ILE A 22 -5.50 6.12 -7.52
C ILE A 22 -5.70 5.09 -8.64
N ALA A 23 -4.83 4.08 -8.73
CA ALA A 23 -4.90 3.04 -9.76
C ALA A 23 -6.22 2.26 -9.72
N THR A 24 -6.71 1.93 -8.52
CA THR A 24 -8.00 1.25 -8.31
C THR A 24 -9.17 2.12 -8.81
N PHE A 25 -9.17 3.41 -8.49
CA PHE A 25 -10.21 4.33 -8.96
C PHE A 25 -10.17 4.48 -10.48
N VAL A 26 -9.00 4.79 -11.05
CA VAL A 26 -8.87 5.06 -12.48
C VAL A 26 -9.23 3.82 -13.30
N SER A 27 -8.76 2.63 -12.90
CA SER A 27 -9.11 1.39 -13.60
C SER A 27 -10.61 1.08 -13.57
N GLY A 28 -11.28 1.30 -12.44
CA GLY A 28 -12.73 1.16 -12.33
C GLY A 28 -13.52 2.23 -13.09
N TYR A 29 -12.96 3.42 -13.23
CA TYR A 29 -13.55 4.52 -14.01
C TYR A 29 -13.49 4.23 -15.52
N GLU A 30 -12.36 3.70 -16.00
CA GLU A 30 -12.15 3.37 -17.42
C GLU A 30 -12.90 2.08 -17.82
N ASN A 31 -12.80 1.02 -17.02
CA ASN A 31 -13.42 -0.27 -17.31
C ASN A 31 -13.74 -1.02 -16.02
N THR A 32 -15.03 -1.20 -15.72
CA THR A 32 -15.48 -1.87 -14.49
C THR A 32 -14.90 -3.28 -14.31
N THR A 33 -14.74 -4.06 -15.38
CA THR A 33 -14.15 -5.41 -15.31
C THR A 33 -12.68 -5.35 -14.91
N LEU A 34 -11.92 -4.42 -15.50
CA LEU A 34 -10.53 -4.18 -15.11
C LEU A 34 -10.44 -3.67 -13.67
N GLY A 35 -11.31 -2.74 -13.29
CA GLY A 35 -11.38 -2.20 -11.93
C GLY A 35 -11.65 -3.24 -10.86
N ILE A 36 -12.63 -4.14 -11.08
CA ILE A 36 -12.89 -5.27 -10.17
C ILE A 36 -11.66 -6.17 -10.07
N SER A 37 -11.02 -6.47 -11.19
CA SER A 37 -9.83 -7.33 -11.21
C SER A 37 -8.67 -6.72 -10.42
N ILE A 38 -8.40 -5.43 -10.62
CA ILE A 38 -7.35 -4.69 -9.92
C ILE A 38 -7.68 -4.52 -8.43
N ALA A 39 -8.93 -4.18 -8.09
CA ALA A 39 -9.37 -4.06 -6.71
C ALA A 39 -9.20 -5.38 -5.93
N LEU A 40 -9.53 -6.52 -6.54
CA LEU A 40 -9.33 -7.83 -5.92
C LEU A 40 -7.84 -8.17 -5.77
N ALA A 41 -7.02 -7.87 -6.78
CA ALA A 41 -5.57 -8.07 -6.70
C ALA A 41 -4.95 -7.24 -5.57
N ILE A 42 -5.38 -5.99 -5.44
CA ILE A 42 -4.92 -5.06 -4.40
C ILE A 42 -5.40 -5.51 -3.01
N ALA A 43 -6.67 -5.88 -2.88
CA ALA A 43 -7.19 -6.40 -1.60
C ALA A 43 -6.39 -7.61 -1.10
N LEU A 44 -5.95 -8.49 -2.00
CA LEU A 44 -5.15 -9.66 -1.64
C LEU A 44 -3.71 -9.30 -1.23
N HIS A 45 -3.06 -8.33 -1.89
CA HIS A 45 -1.70 -7.93 -1.49
C HIS A 45 -1.66 -7.11 -0.20
N ASN A 46 -2.78 -6.45 0.16
CA ASN A 46 -2.85 -5.62 1.37
C ASN A 46 -2.85 -6.46 2.65
N ILE A 47 -3.19 -7.75 2.54
CA ILE A 47 -3.14 -8.68 3.67
C ILE A 47 -1.68 -8.84 4.16
N PRO A 48 -0.70 -9.28 3.31
CA PRO A 48 0.72 -9.28 3.67
C PRO A 48 1.25 -7.94 4.19
N GLU A 49 0.92 -6.83 3.52
CA GLU A 49 1.39 -5.51 3.90
C GLU A 49 0.88 -5.09 5.27
N GLY A 50 -0.42 -5.31 5.53
CA GLY A 50 -1.02 -5.03 6.82
C GLY A 50 -0.39 -5.84 7.96
N ILE A 51 -0.04 -7.11 7.69
CA ILE A 51 0.69 -7.97 8.64
C ILE A 51 2.09 -7.41 8.92
N SER A 52 2.78 -6.88 7.90
CA SER A 52 4.11 -6.29 8.04
C SER A 52 4.14 -5.06 8.97
N VAL A 53 3.04 -4.30 9.06
CA VAL A 53 2.87 -3.21 10.04
C VAL A 53 2.42 -3.73 11.39
N ALA A 54 1.41 -4.61 11.40
CA ALA A 54 0.75 -5.07 12.62
C ALA A 54 1.71 -5.84 13.53
N MET A 55 2.53 -6.73 12.96
CA MET A 55 3.36 -7.65 13.74
C MET A 55 4.45 -6.91 14.56
N PRO A 56 5.30 -6.04 13.98
CA PRO A 56 6.29 -5.32 14.78
C PRO A 56 5.67 -4.39 15.84
N ILE A 57 4.53 -3.76 15.55
CA ILE A 57 3.79 -2.95 16.52
C ILE A 57 3.23 -3.82 17.65
N TYR A 58 2.63 -4.96 17.34
CA TYR A 58 2.10 -5.88 18.35
C TYR A 58 3.23 -6.45 19.22
N TYR A 59 4.30 -6.98 18.64
CA TYR A 59 5.38 -7.58 19.42
C TYR A 59 6.15 -6.56 20.28
N SER A 60 6.16 -5.28 19.88
CA SER A 60 6.77 -4.21 20.67
C SER A 60 5.86 -3.59 21.73
N THR A 61 4.54 -3.56 21.52
CA THR A 61 3.59 -2.88 22.43
C THR A 61 2.68 -3.83 23.21
N LYS A 62 2.59 -5.10 22.79
CA LYS A 62 1.62 -6.11 23.25
C LYS A 62 0.15 -5.70 23.14
N SER A 63 -0.15 -4.66 22.35
CA SER A 63 -1.50 -4.13 22.18
C SER A 63 -2.05 -4.43 20.79
N LYS A 64 -3.08 -5.29 20.72
CA LYS A 64 -3.82 -5.59 19.48
C LYS A 64 -4.49 -4.34 18.90
N TYR A 65 -5.00 -3.47 19.77
CA TYR A 65 -5.63 -2.21 19.35
C TYR A 65 -4.63 -1.26 18.68
N LYS A 66 -3.41 -1.12 19.22
CA LYS A 66 -2.37 -0.32 18.57
C LYS A 66 -1.96 -0.91 17.23
N ALA A 67 -1.75 -2.22 17.15
CA ALA A 67 -1.43 -2.88 15.89
C ALA A 67 -2.51 -2.63 14.82
N PHE A 68 -3.78 -2.86 15.17
CA PHE A 68 -4.91 -2.59 14.29
C PHE A 68 -4.98 -1.11 13.87
N LYS A 69 -4.84 -0.18 14.81
CA LYS A 69 -4.92 1.27 14.51
C LYS A 69 -3.85 1.72 13.53
N TYR A 70 -2.62 1.22 13.65
CA TYR A 70 -1.51 1.61 12.78
C TYR A 70 -1.68 1.00 11.39
N THR A 71 -2.06 -0.28 11.30
CA THR A 71 -2.40 -0.92 10.03
C THR A 71 -3.61 -0.28 9.35
N LEU A 72 -4.63 0.13 10.11
CA LEU A 72 -5.78 0.86 9.57
C LEU A 72 -5.34 2.21 9.00
N PHE A 73 -4.51 2.97 9.71
CA PHE A 73 -4.00 4.25 9.21
C PHE A 73 -3.16 4.09 7.94
N SER A 74 -2.39 3.01 7.79
CA SER A 74 -1.71 2.76 6.52
C SER A 74 -2.69 2.49 5.39
N GLY A 75 -3.68 1.62 5.63
CA GLY A 75 -4.70 1.28 4.63
C GLY A 75 -5.61 2.44 4.23
N LEU A 76 -5.81 3.47 5.08
CA LEU A 76 -6.58 4.66 4.71
C LEU A 76 -5.97 5.48 3.57
N ALA A 77 -4.69 5.27 3.24
CA ALA A 77 -4.07 5.94 2.11
C ALA A 77 -4.71 5.58 0.76
N GLU A 78 -5.19 4.34 0.58
CA GLU A 78 -5.92 3.90 -0.62
C GLU A 78 -7.21 4.68 -0.87
N PRO A 79 -8.20 4.71 0.05
CA PRO A 79 -9.43 5.47 -0.20
C PRO A 79 -9.17 6.97 -0.31
N ILE A 80 -8.13 7.50 0.34
CA ILE A 80 -7.71 8.90 0.15
C ILE A 80 -7.15 9.10 -1.27
N GLY A 81 -6.30 8.21 -1.76
CA GLY A 81 -5.77 8.25 -3.13
C GLY A 81 -6.90 8.16 -4.17
N ALA A 82 -7.84 7.23 -3.99
CA ALA A 82 -9.02 7.08 -4.84
C ALA A 82 -9.89 8.34 -4.84
N LEU A 83 -10.14 8.93 -3.67
CA LEU A 83 -10.93 10.16 -3.54
C LEU A 83 -10.25 11.35 -4.22
N LEU A 84 -8.94 11.52 -4.04
CA LEU A 84 -8.20 12.59 -4.70
C LEU A 84 -8.15 12.38 -6.22
N ALA A 85 -8.06 11.12 -6.68
CA ALA A 85 -8.18 10.81 -8.10
C ALA A 85 -9.54 11.23 -8.67
N PHE A 86 -10.62 10.91 -7.94
CA PHE A 86 -11.98 11.34 -8.31
C PHE A 86 -12.14 12.86 -8.35
N LEU A 87 -11.62 13.57 -7.36
CA LEU A 87 -11.80 15.02 -7.22
C LEU A 87 -10.92 15.82 -8.20
N PHE A 88 -9.67 15.40 -8.41
CA PHE A 88 -8.66 16.20 -9.10
C PHE A 88 -8.17 15.59 -10.41
N LEU A 89 -8.03 14.27 -10.49
CA LEU A 89 -7.50 13.63 -11.70
C LEU A 89 -8.58 13.36 -12.73
N ARG A 90 -9.86 13.20 -12.33
CA ARG A 90 -10.96 12.83 -13.24
C ARG A 90 -11.00 13.57 -14.58
N PRO A 91 -10.79 14.91 -14.66
CA PRO A 91 -10.78 15.63 -15.94
C PRO A 91 -9.57 15.34 -16.83
N TYR A 92 -8.50 14.82 -16.23
CA TYR A 92 -7.20 14.60 -16.86
C TYR A 92 -6.92 13.11 -17.14
N ILE A 93 -7.72 12.19 -16.59
CA ILE A 93 -7.54 10.74 -16.80
C ILE A 93 -7.48 10.44 -18.30
N ASN A 94 -6.39 9.83 -18.71
CA ASN A 94 -6.17 9.25 -20.02
C ASN A 94 -5.16 8.10 -19.89
N GLU A 95 -5.01 7.32 -20.95
CA GLU A 95 -4.14 6.13 -20.97
C GLU A 95 -2.69 6.44 -20.57
N ILE A 96 -2.15 7.60 -20.94
CA ILE A 96 -0.78 8.02 -20.62
C ILE A 96 -0.63 8.27 -19.13
N ILE A 97 -1.56 9.01 -18.52
CA ILE A 97 -1.52 9.28 -17.07
C ILE A 97 -1.65 7.98 -16.29
N LEU A 98 -2.55 7.08 -16.71
CA LEU A 98 -2.72 5.78 -16.10
C LEU A 98 -1.43 4.93 -16.19
N ALA A 99 -0.79 4.90 -17.35
CA ALA A 99 0.48 4.20 -17.55
C ALA A 99 1.60 4.78 -16.67
N ILE A 100 1.69 6.12 -16.55
CA ILE A 100 2.66 6.78 -15.68
C ILE A 100 2.41 6.42 -14.21
N ILE A 101 1.16 6.44 -13.74
CA ILE A 101 0.81 6.06 -12.37
C ILE A 101 1.18 4.61 -12.11
N PHE A 102 0.78 3.67 -12.98
CA PHE A 102 1.15 2.26 -12.83
C PHE A 102 2.66 2.03 -12.86
N ALA A 103 3.39 2.73 -13.74
CA ALA A 103 4.85 2.65 -13.79
C ALA A 103 5.49 3.15 -12.48
N MET A 104 4.97 4.24 -11.91
CA MET A 104 5.43 4.74 -10.60
C MET A 104 5.11 3.74 -9.47
N VAL A 105 3.87 3.22 -9.40
CA VAL A 105 3.46 2.22 -8.40
C VAL A 105 4.37 0.99 -8.49
N SER A 106 4.53 0.45 -9.70
CA SER A 106 5.37 -0.72 -9.97
C SER A 106 6.84 -0.47 -9.64
N GLY A 107 7.37 0.72 -9.94
CA GLY A 107 8.72 1.11 -9.58
C GLY A 107 8.96 1.16 -8.08
N ILE A 108 8.03 1.75 -7.33
CA ILE A 108 8.09 1.80 -5.85
C ILE A 108 8.01 0.39 -5.26
N MET A 109 7.08 -0.45 -5.75
CA MET A 109 6.95 -1.87 -5.39
C MET A 109 8.26 -2.65 -5.58
N LEU A 110 8.91 -2.48 -6.73
CA LEU A 110 10.18 -3.11 -7.03
C LEU A 110 11.27 -2.63 -6.06
N TYR A 111 11.37 -1.32 -5.85
CA TYR A 111 12.35 -0.76 -4.91
C TYR A 111 12.15 -1.31 -3.49
N ILE A 112 10.94 -1.25 -2.93
CA ILE A 112 10.64 -1.75 -1.57
C ILE A 112 10.95 -3.24 -1.47
N SER A 113 10.56 -4.02 -2.49
CA SER A 113 10.84 -5.46 -2.53
C SER A 113 12.33 -5.78 -2.47
N PHE A 114 13.12 -5.15 -3.34
CA PHE A 114 14.56 -5.43 -3.44
C PHE A 114 15.39 -4.79 -2.34
N ALA A 115 15.09 -3.55 -1.96
CA ALA A 115 15.90 -2.77 -1.04
C ALA A 115 15.52 -2.98 0.43
N GLU A 116 14.25 -3.29 0.73
CA GLU A 116 13.78 -3.39 2.12
C GLU A 116 13.35 -4.81 2.49
N LEU A 117 12.43 -5.43 1.75
CA LEU A 117 11.83 -6.71 2.13
C LEU A 117 12.82 -7.88 2.03
N ILE A 118 13.54 -8.02 0.91
CA ILE A 118 14.54 -9.09 0.75
C ILE A 118 15.66 -8.98 1.82
N PRO A 119 16.29 -7.82 2.05
CA PRO A 119 17.31 -7.70 3.10
C PRO A 119 16.77 -7.93 4.51
N SER A 120 15.58 -7.41 4.81
CA SER A 120 14.95 -7.58 6.13
C SER A 120 14.61 -9.04 6.40
N SER A 121 14.09 -9.78 5.41
CA SER A 121 13.82 -11.21 5.55
C SER A 121 15.09 -12.02 5.83
N ARG A 122 16.24 -11.64 5.25
CA ARG A 122 17.53 -12.28 5.55
C ARG A 122 18.04 -11.94 6.95
N GLN A 123 17.86 -10.70 7.40
CA GLN A 123 18.32 -10.25 8.72
C GLN A 123 17.47 -10.78 9.87
N TYR A 124 16.17 -10.99 9.66
CA TYR A 124 15.22 -11.36 10.71
C TYR A 124 14.55 -12.73 10.50
N GLY A 125 14.80 -13.43 9.40
CA GLY A 125 14.21 -14.73 9.07
C GLY A 125 14.94 -15.95 9.65
N TYR A 126 16.10 -15.74 10.27
CA TYR A 126 16.83 -16.78 11.01
C TYR A 126 16.93 -16.40 12.49
N ASN A 127 15.93 -16.80 13.28
CA ASN A 127 16.05 -17.15 14.70
C ASN A 127 14.99 -18.20 15.03
#